data_AF-A0A3B9KXX5-F1
#
_entry.id   AF-A0A3B9KXX5-F1
#
_cell.length_a   1.000
_cell.length_b   1.000
_cell.length_c   1.000
_cell.angle_alpha   90.00
_cell.angle_beta   90.00
_cell.angle_gamma   90.00
#
_symmetry.space_group_name_H-M   'P 1'
#
loop_
_entity.id
_entity.type
_entity.pdbx_description
1 polymer ?
#
loop_
_entity_poly.entity_id
_entity_poly.type
_entity_poly.pdbx_seq_one_letter_code
_entity_poly.pdbx_strand_id
1 'polypeptide(L)' 'EKGEYRLRPNTAWSIELYAKTAVPEWGGQEITFRTEEDAFFDGATVRYIDGRQTRLHLIGSATD' A
#
# COMPACT_ATOMS: atom_id res chain seq x y z
N GLU A 1 5.14 -22.91 -5.96
CA GLU A 1 3.97 -22.02 -6.09
C GLU A 1 4.34 -20.60 -5.65
N LYS A 2 3.47 -19.61 -5.83
CA LYS A 2 3.74 -18.22 -5.40
C LYS A 2 3.43 -18.09 -3.91
N GLY A 3 4.36 -17.54 -3.13
CA GLY A 3 4.18 -17.33 -1.68
C GLY A 3 4.72 -18.45 -0.77
N GLU A 4 5.23 -19.54 -1.33
CA GLU A 4 5.77 -20.68 -0.55
C GLU A 4 7.18 -20.43 0.01
N TYR A 5 7.86 -19.36 -0.44
CA TYR A 5 9.21 -19.07 0.02
C TYR A 5 9.19 -18.52 1.44
N ARG A 6 9.89 -19.19 2.35
CA ARG A 6 10.02 -18.71 3.72
C ARG A 6 10.81 -17.42 3.76
N LEU A 7 10.26 -16.43 4.44
CA LEU A 7 10.96 -15.21 4.75
C LEU A 7 12.12 -15.49 5.72
N ARG A 8 13.32 -14.98 5.42
CA ARG A 8 14.51 -15.14 6.27
C ARG A 8 14.69 -13.92 7.17
N PRO A 9 15.28 -14.05 8.37
CA PRO A 9 15.63 -12.90 9.18
C PRO A 9 16.47 -11.87 8.41
N ASN A 10 16.37 -10.59 8.80
CA ASN A 10 17.04 -9.47 8.15
C ASN A 10 16.64 -9.29 6.67
N THR A 11 15.34 -9.46 6.38
CA THR A 11 14.78 -9.25 5.04
C THR A 11 13.85 -8.04 5.08
N ALA A 12 14.05 -7.11 4.15
CA ALA A 12 13.09 -6.07 3.79
C ALA A 12 12.46 -6.41 2.44
N TRP A 13 11.17 -6.14 2.27
CA TRP A 13 10.45 -6.32 1.01
C TRP A 13 9.24 -5.39 0.92
N SER A 14 8.85 -5.10 -0.32
CA SER A 14 7.70 -4.25 -0.63
C SER A 14 6.42 -5.09 -0.67
N ILE A 15 5.37 -4.57 -0.06
CA ILE A 15 4.01 -5.12 -0.14
C ILE A 15 3.20 -4.18 -1.00
N GLU A 16 3.05 -4.55 -2.27
CA GLU A 16 2.33 -3.78 -3.27
C GLU A 16 0.95 -4.39 -3.51
N LEU A 17 -0.09 -3.70 -3.04
CA LEU A 17 -1.48 -4.12 -3.21
C LEU A 17 -2.30 -3.02 -3.86
N TYR A 18 -3.51 -3.38 -4.26
CA TYR A 18 -4.50 -2.41 -4.68
C TYR A 18 -5.87 -2.74 -4.10
N ALA A 19 -6.63 -1.68 -3.83
CA ALA A 19 -8.07 -1.76 -3.60
C ALA A 19 -8.80 -1.23 -4.84
N LYS A 20 -9.96 -1.80 -5.15
CA LYS A 20 -10.86 -1.32 -6.21
C LYS A 20 -12.20 -0.94 -5.62
N THR A 21 -12.73 0.20 -6.02
CA THR A 21 -14.05 0.65 -5.57
C THR A 21 -14.71 1.54 -6.62
N ALA A 22 -16.02 1.43 -6.77
CA ALA A 22 -16.81 2.33 -7.60
C ALA A 22 -17.06 3.64 -6.85
N VAL A 23 -16.88 4.78 -7.51
CA VAL A 23 -17.14 6.12 -6.96
C VAL A 23 -18.50 6.60 -7.45
N PRO A 24 -19.55 6.59 -6.59
CA PRO A 24 -20.91 6.93 -7.02
C PRO A 24 -21.03 8.34 -7.60
N GLU A 25 -20.33 9.32 -7.03
CA GLU A 25 -20.30 10.72 -7.46
C GLU A 25 -19.74 10.89 -8.87
N TRP A 26 -19.00 9.90 -9.38
CA TRP A 26 -18.41 9.87 -10.72
C TRP A 26 -19.15 8.92 -11.66
N GLY A 27 -20.46 8.75 -11.46
CA GLY A 27 -21.29 7.88 -12.29
C GLY A 27 -20.96 6.39 -12.15
N GLY A 28 -20.40 5.98 -11.00
CA GLY A 28 -20.02 4.60 -10.74
C GLY A 28 -18.68 4.18 -11.34
N GLN A 29 -17.83 5.13 -11.73
CA GLN A 29 -16.48 4.83 -12.20
C GLN A 29 -15.70 4.00 -11.17
N GLU A 30 -15.20 2.83 -11.57
CA GLU A 30 -14.31 2.02 -10.75
C GLU A 30 -12.89 2.61 -10.76
N ILE A 31 -12.38 2.91 -9.57
CA ILE A 31 -11.04 3.42 -9.35
C ILE A 31 -10.19 2.35 -8.65
N THR A 32 -8.95 2.23 -9.08
CA THR A 32 -7.93 1.40 -8.43
C THR A 32 -7.04 2.29 -7.57
N PHE A 33 -7.06 2.09 -6.25
CA PHE A 33 -6.14 2.69 -5.30
C PHE A 33 -4.97 1.73 -5.08
N ARG A 34 -3.82 2.03 -5.68
CA ARG A 34 -2.58 1.27 -5.47
C ARG A 34 -1.85 1.81 -4.24
N THR A 35 -1.39 0.91 -3.41
CA THR A 35 -0.63 1.23 -2.20
C THR A 35 0.57 0.30 -2.13
N GLU A 36 1.69 0.86 -1.71
CA GLU A 36 2.93 0.13 -1.47
C GLU A 36 3.40 0.51 -0.07
N GLU A 37 3.75 -0.49 0.72
CA GLU A 37 4.43 -0.28 2.00
C GLU A 37 5.54 -1.32 2.17
N ASP A 38 6.70 -0.85 2.61
CA ASP A 38 7.82 -1.73 2.90
C ASP A 38 7.71 -2.32 4.30
N ALA A 39 8.01 -3.61 4.40
CA ALA A 39 8.05 -4.35 5.65
C ALA A 39 9.45 -4.92 5.91
N PHE A 40 9.85 -4.94 7.18
CA PHE A 40 11.07 -5.57 7.65
C PHE A 40 10.76 -6.72 8.60
N PHE A 41 11.38 -7.87 8.36
CA PHE A 41 11.31 -9.04 9.23
C PHE A 41 12.66 -9.29 9.91
N ASP A 42 12.67 -9.20 11.24
CA ASP A 42 13.88 -9.39 12.06
C ASP A 42 14.16 -10.85 12.43
N GLY A 43 13.26 -11.78 12.08
CA GLY A 43 13.31 -13.18 12.49
C GLY A 43 12.26 -13.57 13.54
N ALA A 44 11.60 -12.61 14.16
CA ALA A 44 10.55 -12.80 15.16
C ALA A 44 9.28 -11.98 14.85
N THR A 45 9.44 -10.75 14.36
CA THR A 45 8.33 -9.82 14.10
C THR A 45 8.48 -9.16 12.73
N VAL A 46 7.33 -8.80 12.16
CA VAL A 46 7.25 -7.97 10.97
C VAL A 46 6.83 -6.56 11.39
N ARG A 47 7.56 -5.54 10.93
CA ARG A 47 7.19 -4.14 11.11
C ARG A 47 7.15 -3.42 9.77
N TYR A 48 6.16 -2.56 9.58
CA TYR A 48 6.14 -1.60 8.48
C TYR A 48 7.15 -0.49 8.76
N ILE A 49 7.90 -0.08 7.74
CA ILE A 49 9.04 0.83 7.92
C ILE A 49 8.58 2.28 8.10
N ASP A 50 7.57 2.72 7.33
CA ASP A 50 7.15 4.14 7.27
C ASP A 50 5.72 4.39 7.81
N GLY A 51 5.11 3.37 8.42
CA GLY A 51 3.76 3.47 8.97
C GLY A 51 2.67 3.22 7.93
N ARG A 52 1.47 3.80 8.12
CA ARG A 52 0.36 3.68 7.19
C ARG A 52 -0.16 5.05 6.81
N GLN A 53 -0.20 5.35 5.51
CA GLN A 53 -0.92 6.52 5.02
C GLN A 53 -2.44 6.37 5.29
N THR A 54 -3.01 7.27 6.07
CA THR A 54 -4.45 7.27 6.43
C THR A 54 -5.24 8.43 5.84
N ARG A 55 -4.57 9.33 5.11
CA ARG A 55 -5.16 10.52 4.49
C ARG A 55 -4.62 10.70 3.07
N LEU A 56 -5.41 11.33 2.21
CA LEU A 56 -4.97 11.67 0.86
C LEU A 56 -3.95 12.81 0.91
N HIS A 57 -2.89 12.68 0.13
CA HIS A 57 -2.04 13.80 -0.24
C HIS A 57 -2.71 14.50 -1.43
N LEU A 58 -3.37 15.63 -1.15
CA LEU A 58 -4.04 16.40 -2.19
C LEU A 58 -3.00 17.27 -2.90
N ILE A 59 -2.88 17.11 -4.21
CA ILE A 59 -2.10 17.99 -5.07
C ILE A 59 -3.10 18.89 -5.78
N GLY A 60 -3.16 20.15 -5.37
CA GLY A 60 -3.99 21.17 -6.02
C GLY A 60 -3.22 21.93 -7.12
N SER A 61 -3.95 22.61 -8.00
CA SER A 61 -3.40 23.76 -8.74
C SER A 61 -3.45 24.99 -7.83
N ALA A 62 -2.39 25.78 -7.79
CA ALA A 62 -2.37 27.08 -7.10
C ALA A 62 -3.24 28.09 -7.85
N THR A 63 -4.56 27.98 -7.73
CA THR A 63 -5.54 28.99 -8.11
C THR A 63 -6.84 28.69 -7.35
N ASP A 64 -6.85 29.08 -6.08
CA ASP A 64 -8.04 29.64 -5.44
C ASP A 64 -7.87 31.17 -5.42
#